data_AF-A0A3L7QPS0-F1
#
_entry.id   AF-A0A3L7QPS0-F1
#
_cell.length_a   1.000
_cell.length_b   1.000
_cell.length_c   1.000
_cell.angle_alpha   90.00
_cell.angle_beta   90.00
_cell.angle_gamma   90.00
#
_symmetry.space_group_name_H-M   'P 1'
#
loop_
_entity.id
_entity.type
_entity.pdbx_description
1 polymer ?
#
loop_
_entity_poly.entity_id
_entity_poly.type
_entity_poly.pdbx_seq_one_letter_code
_entity_poly.pdbx_strand_id
1 'polypeptide(L)'
;MSVTRHNGTKIVLPRTGADEFWQLVHDHFANDDERKWRYLAMLALRENAGWPLDRIGNVLGHPKGHVTRCLARIKQEMRITFQAEPAFLDLPDDEVELAA
;
A
#
# COMPACT_ATOMS: atom_id res chain seq x y z
N MET A 1 -12.06 3.26 -12.05
CA MET A 1 -13.22 2.32 -12.09
C MET A 1 -14.40 2.95 -11.36
N SER A 2 -15.64 2.50 -11.62
CA SER A 2 -16.81 2.99 -10.89
C SER A 2 -17.67 1.84 -10.39
N VAL A 3 -18.25 1.99 -9.20
CA VAL A 3 -19.25 1.05 -8.67
C VAL A 3 -20.58 1.79 -8.56
N THR A 4 -21.66 1.13 -8.99
CA THR A 4 -23.03 1.66 -8.89
C THR A 4 -23.70 1.03 -7.67
N ARG A 5 -24.19 1.86 -6.74
CA ARG A 5 -24.99 1.38 -5.61
C ARG A 5 -26.40 0.97 -6.06
N HIS A 6 -27.09 0.19 -5.24
CA HIS A 6 -28.48 -0.26 -5.48
C HIS A 6 -29.49 0.88 -5.69
N ASN A 7 -29.18 2.08 -5.20
CA ASN A 7 -29.97 3.30 -5.37
C ASN A 7 -29.61 4.10 -6.64
N GLY A 8 -28.80 3.54 -7.55
CA GLY A 8 -28.38 4.20 -8.79
C GLY A 8 -27.27 5.23 -8.64
N THR A 9 -26.78 5.49 -7.42
CA THR A 9 -25.64 6.41 -7.23
C THR A 9 -24.36 5.79 -7.78
N LYS A 10 -23.77 6.43 -8.79
CA LYS A 10 -22.48 6.05 -9.37
C LYS A 10 -21.35 6.67 -8.56
N ILE A 11 -20.55 5.84 -7.91
CA ILE A 11 -19.36 6.28 -7.16
C ILE A 11 -18.16 6.11 -8.08
N VAL A 12 -17.53 7.23 -8.42
CA VAL A 12 -16.24 7.25 -9.10
C VAL A 12 -15.18 6.97 -8.06
N LEU A 13 -14.45 5.87 -8.22
CA LEU A 13 -13.30 5.58 -7.38
C LEU A 13 -12.14 6.49 -7.84
N PRO A 14 -11.60 7.36 -6.98
CA PRO A 14 -10.46 8.19 -7.34
C PRO A 14 -9.30 7.29 -7.77
N ARG A 15 -8.68 7.64 -8.89
CA ARG A 15 -7.57 6.89 -9.51
C ARG A 15 -6.19 7.39 -9.09
N THR A 16 -6.10 8.39 -8.21
CA THR A 16 -4.90 9.20 -8.10
C THR A 16 -4.46 9.37 -6.65
N GLY A 17 -3.18 9.09 -6.40
CA GLY A 17 -2.46 9.50 -5.19
C GLY A 17 -1.45 8.51 -4.62
N ALA A 18 -1.24 7.33 -5.22
CA ALA A 18 -0.44 6.26 -4.62
C ALA A 18 0.54 5.57 -5.61
N ASP A 19 0.53 5.86 -6.90
CA ASP A 19 1.11 4.92 -7.86
C ASP A 19 2.63 4.80 -7.78
N GLU A 20 3.41 5.88 -7.63
CA GLU A 20 4.88 5.81 -7.63
C GLU A 20 5.46 5.17 -6.37
N PHE A 21 4.99 5.57 -5.18
CA PHE A 21 5.45 4.96 -3.93
C PHE A 21 5.09 3.47 -3.87
N TRP A 22 3.90 3.09 -4.32
CA TRP A 22 3.50 1.69 -4.29
C TRP A 22 4.18 0.87 -5.38
N GLN A 23 4.46 1.42 -6.56
CA GLN A 23 5.31 0.78 -7.58
C GLN A 23 6.71 0.49 -7.04
N LEU A 24 7.36 1.49 -6.46
CA LEU A 24 8.66 1.35 -5.81
C LEU A 24 8.66 0.25 -4.72
N VAL A 25 7.65 0.26 -3.86
CA VAL A 25 7.49 -0.75 -2.81
C VAL A 25 7.22 -2.15 -3.41
N HIS A 26 6.49 -2.23 -4.52
CA HIS A 26 6.28 -3.50 -5.22
C HIS A 26 7.60 -4.04 -5.80
N ASP A 27 8.34 -3.20 -6.51
CA ASP A 27 9.54 -3.57 -7.25
C ASP A 27 10.72 -3.89 -6.33
N HIS A 28 10.88 -3.14 -5.24
CA HIS A 28 12.09 -3.20 -4.40
C HIS A 28 11.89 -3.85 -3.03
N PHE A 29 10.66 -3.86 -2.49
CA PHE A 29 10.44 -4.38 -1.13
C PHE A 29 9.84 -5.79 -1.10
N ALA A 30 8.77 -6.04 -1.86
CA ALA A 30 8.04 -7.31 -1.82
C ALA A 30 8.63 -8.38 -2.74
N ASN A 31 8.97 -8.03 -3.99
CA ASN A 31 9.46 -8.98 -5.00
C ASN A 31 8.59 -10.27 -5.01
N ASP A 32 9.17 -11.47 -4.95
CA ASP A 32 8.40 -12.74 -4.88
C ASP A 32 7.97 -13.17 -3.46
N ASP A 33 8.17 -12.36 -2.41
CA ASP A 33 7.84 -12.73 -1.03
C ASP A 33 6.35 -12.53 -0.72
N GLU A 34 5.57 -13.61 -0.85
CA GLU A 34 4.12 -13.64 -0.58
C GLU A 34 3.75 -13.12 0.83
N ARG A 35 4.63 -13.31 1.82
CA ARG A 35 4.39 -12.82 3.19
C ARG A 35 4.42 -11.30 3.22
N LYS A 36 5.38 -10.68 2.53
CA LYS A 36 5.48 -9.21 2.43
C LYS A 36 4.29 -8.64 1.68
N TRP A 37 3.83 -9.30 0.62
CA TRP A 37 2.61 -8.91 -0.10
C TRP A 37 1.37 -8.88 0.79
N ARG A 38 1.18 -9.90 1.63
CA ARG A 38 0.06 -9.92 2.59
C ARG A 38 0.14 -8.77 3.59
N TYR A 39 1.33 -8.44 4.05
CA TYR A 39 1.53 -7.31 4.98
C TYR A 39 1.39 -5.95 4.29
N LEU A 40 1.80 -5.82 3.03
CA LEU A 40 1.56 -4.61 2.23
C LEU A 40 0.07 -4.38 2.00
N ALA A 41 -0.68 -5.45 1.71
CA ALA A 41 -2.14 -5.35 1.59
C ALA A 41 -2.78 -4.87 2.91
N MET A 42 -2.34 -5.38 4.06
CA MET A 42 -2.76 -4.88 5.38
C MET A 42 -2.43 -3.39 5.56
N LEU A 43 -1.22 -2.99 5.17
CA LEU A 43 -0.75 -1.61 5.27
C LEU A 43 -1.57 -0.66 4.39
N ALA A 44 -1.82 -1.03 3.14
CA ALA A 44 -2.64 -0.25 2.20
C ALA A 44 -4.08 -0.09 2.71
N LEU A 45 -4.70 -1.16 3.21
CA LEU A 45 -6.03 -1.09 3.81
C LEU A 45 -6.07 -0.15 5.02
N ARG A 46 -5.00 -0.17 5.83
CA ARG A 46 -4.92 0.67 7.03
C ARG A 46 -4.66 2.14 6.71
N GLU A 47 -3.60 2.43 5.96
CA GLU A 47 -3.07 3.79 5.78
C GLU A 47 -3.72 4.51 4.60
N ASN A 48 -3.99 3.81 3.48
CA ASN A 48 -4.59 4.46 2.30
C ASN A 48 -6.12 4.47 2.37
N ALA A 49 -6.72 3.36 2.80
CA ALA A 49 -8.18 3.23 2.86
C ALA A 49 -8.77 3.55 4.24
N GLY A 50 -7.93 3.76 5.26
CA GLY A 50 -8.37 4.15 6.60
C GLY A 50 -9.12 3.06 7.37
N TRP A 51 -8.98 1.79 7.02
CA TRP A 51 -9.78 0.73 7.63
C TRP A 51 -9.43 0.54 9.12
N PRO A 52 -10.42 0.29 9.99
CA PRO A 52 -10.16 -0.08 11.36
C PRO A 52 -9.56 -1.48 11.44
N LEU A 53 -8.64 -1.69 12.40
CA LEU A 53 -7.88 -2.94 12.55
C LEU A 53 -8.76 -4.18 12.67
N ASP A 54 -9.91 -4.06 13.34
CA ASP A 54 -10.84 -5.17 13.52
C ASP A 54 -11.48 -5.60 12.19
N ARG A 55 -11.73 -4.67 11.25
CA ARG A 55 -12.27 -4.98 9.92
C ARG A 55 -11.21 -5.60 9.01
N ILE A 56 -9.97 -5.13 9.09
CA ILE A 56 -8.83 -5.73 8.39
C ILE A 56 -8.64 -7.17 8.87
N GLY A 57 -8.65 -7.38 10.19
CA GLY A 57 -8.55 -8.70 10.79
C GLY A 57 -9.66 -9.65 10.34
N ASN A 58 -10.91 -9.18 10.32
CA ASN A 58 -12.05 -10.00 9.90
C ASN A 58 -11.94 -10.46 8.43
N VAL A 59 -11.51 -9.58 7.51
CA VAL A 59 -11.38 -9.95 6.09
C VAL A 59 -10.22 -10.92 5.86
N LEU A 60 -9.14 -10.79 6.63
CA LEU A 60 -7.94 -11.62 6.47
C LEU A 60 -7.92 -12.85 7.38
N GLY A 61 -8.96 -13.08 8.20
CA GLY A 61 -9.02 -14.21 9.12
C GLY A 61 -8.01 -14.13 10.28
N HIS A 62 -7.70 -12.91 10.73
CA HIS A 62 -6.69 -12.68 11.76
C HIS A 62 -7.23 -11.89 12.97
N PRO A 63 -6.79 -12.21 14.20
CA PRO A 63 -7.09 -11.39 15.37
C PRO A 63 -6.49 -9.98 15.23
N LYS A 64 -7.15 -8.97 15.81
CA LYS A 64 -6.67 -7.57 15.83
C LYS A 64 -5.19 -7.45 16.21
N GLY A 65 -4.78 -8.15 17.29
CA GLY A 65 -3.40 -8.11 17.77
C GLY A 65 -2.39 -8.67 16.77
N HIS A 66 -2.79 -9.64 15.93
CA HIS A 66 -1.94 -10.13 14.84
C HIS A 66 -1.74 -9.03 13.80
N VAL A 67 -2.83 -8.39 13.35
CA VAL A 67 -2.78 -7.28 12.38
C VAL A 67 -1.88 -6.15 12.87
N THR A 68 -2.02 -5.74 14.14
CA THR A 68 -1.17 -4.70 14.73
C THR A 68 0.31 -5.04 14.66
N ARG A 69 0.69 -6.29 15.00
CA ARG A 69 2.09 -6.73 14.96
C ARG A 69 2.62 -6.80 13.53
N CYS A 70 1.82 -7.29 12.58
CA CYS A 70 2.19 -7.32 11.17
C CYS A 70 2.45 -5.91 10.62
N LEU A 71 1.58 -4.95 10.95
CA LEU A 71 1.73 -3.55 10.55
C LEU A 71 3.00 -2.91 11.15
N ALA A 72 3.27 -3.14 12.44
CA ALA A 72 4.49 -2.64 13.07
C ALA A 72 5.74 -3.24 12.42
N ARG A 73 5.71 -4.55 12.15
CA ARG A 73 6.81 -5.28 11.53
C ARG A 73 7.10 -4.77 10.12
N ILE A 74 6.09 -4.65 9.26
CA ILE A 74 6.33 -4.19 7.88
C ILE A 74 6.83 -2.74 7.84
N LYS A 75 6.30 -1.85 8.69
CA LYS A 75 6.83 -0.47 8.79
C LYS A 75 8.31 -0.45 9.19
N GLN A 76 8.71 -1.32 10.12
CA GLN A 76 10.11 -1.45 10.52
C GLN A 76 10.98 -2.03 9.39
N GLU A 77 10.52 -3.08 8.71
CA GLU A 77 11.23 -3.70 7.59
C GLU A 77 11.39 -2.71 6.42
N MET A 78 10.34 -1.97 6.06
CA MET A 78 10.40 -0.91 5.04
C MET A 78 11.37 0.19 5.45
N ARG A 79 11.34 0.63 6.71
CA ARG A 79 12.28 1.63 7.22
C ARG A 79 13.72 1.16 7.08
N ILE A 80 14.03 -0.08 7.46
CA ILE A 80 15.39 -0.63 7.34
C ILE A 80 15.81 -0.70 5.87
N THR A 81 14.93 -1.17 4.99
CA THR A 81 15.22 -1.37 3.57
C THR A 81 15.49 -0.03 2.88
N PHE A 82 14.60 0.95 3.04
CA PHE A 82 14.73 2.26 2.39
C PHE A 82 15.68 3.22 3.10
N GLN A 83 16.02 3.01 4.38
CA GLN A 83 17.12 3.76 5.01
C GLN A 83 18.51 3.22 4.60
N ALA A 84 18.59 1.97 4.11
CA ALA A 84 19.83 1.37 3.65
C ALA A 84 20.13 1.63 2.17
N GLU A 85 19.13 1.99 1.36
CA GLU A 85 19.26 2.35 -0.06
C GLU A 85 19.18 3.87 -0.25
N PRO A 86 20.31 4.60 -0.35
CA PRO A 86 20.31 6.05 -0.53
C PRO A 86 20.11 6.46 -1.99
N ALA A 87 20.26 5.52 -2.94
CA ALA A 87 20.30 5.83 -4.38
C ALA A 87 18.92 6.18 -4.99
N PHE A 88 17.82 5.97 -4.25
CA PHE A 88 16.47 6.08 -4.80
C PHE A 88 15.79 7.45 -4.53
N LEU A 89 16.16 8.15 -3.45
CA LEU A 89 15.55 9.45 -3.11
C LEU A 89 16.09 10.62 -3.94
N ASP A 90 17.08 10.36 -4.79
CA ASP A 90 17.74 11.34 -5.67
C ASP A 90 17.13 11.40 -7.08
N LEU A 91 15.95 10.80 -7.32
CA LEU A 91 15.24 10.96 -8.59
C LEU A 91 14.84 12.44 -8.76
N PRO A 92 15.36 13.17 -9.76
CA PRO A 92 14.92 14.53 -10.00
C PRO A 92 13.47 14.52 -10.49
N ASP A 93 12.65 15.44 -9.96
CA ASP A 93 11.22 15.63 -10.26
C ASP A 93 10.89 15.92 -11.75
N ASP A 94 11.88 15.92 -12.65
CA ASP A 94 11.78 16.49 -14.00
C ASP A 94 11.49 15.50 -15.16
N GLU A 95 11.34 14.19 -14.92
CA GLU A 95 11.04 13.21 -16.00
C GLU A 95 9.58 12.73 -16.08
N VAL A 96 8.60 13.58 -15.73
CA VAL A 96 7.16 13.27 -15.91
C VAL A 96 6.55 13.90 -17.18
N GLU A 97 7.26 14.75 -17.91
CA GLU A 97 6.83 15.24 -19.23
C GLU A 97 7.80 14.78 -20.32
N LEU A 98 7.45 13.70 -21.03
CA LEU A 98 7.53 13.57 -22.51
C LEU A 98 7.43 12.10 -22.95
N ALA A 99 6.19 11.61 -23.03
CA ALA A 99 5.83 10.59 -24.02
C ALA A 99 4.32 10.68 -24.31
N ALA A 100 3.92 11.76 -24.98
CA ALA A 100 2.67 11.86 -25.74
C ALA A 100 3.01 11.82 -27.23
#